data_AF-A0A2U2HET5-F1
#
_entry.id   AF-A0A2U2HET5-F1
#
_cell.length_a   1.000
_cell.length_b   1.000
_cell.length_c   1.000
_cell.angle_alpha   90.00
_cell.angle_beta   90.00
_cell.angle_gamma   90.00
#
_symmetry.space_group_name_H-M   'P 1'
#
loop_
_entity.id
_entity.type
_entity.pdbx_description
1 polymer ?
#
loop_
_entity_poly.entity_id
_entity_poly.type
_entity_poly.pdbx_seq_one_letter_code
_entity_poly.pdbx_strand_id
1 'polypeptide(L)'
;MPYCGYQFSLSRDDKGIDLSKFDSISFDLDYEGPGKRMVRFYLHSFEPGRSTLQDYMSQKVTELTFDMPRQGIVTVPVTILRTAPWWIDMRNTPPLHTDMRIDNVTAIDLLIGAPETAGQHRVTLRSIKFHGKLIRQNNLLLILVSIWIVCALVWLANALLRYRSLLRSSSNRLALLSQINSALELETRELAGRCISTPSRAHSTAKACATAC
;
A
#
# COMPACT_ATOMS: atom_id res chain seq x y z
N MET A 1 21.52 44.62 -0.74
CA MET A 1 20.20 44.42 -0.11
C MET A 1 20.36 43.35 0.94
N PRO A 2 20.10 43.60 2.24
CA PRO A 2 20.24 42.58 3.25
C PRO A 2 19.11 41.55 3.07
N TYR A 3 19.45 40.35 2.62
CA TYR A 3 18.60 39.18 2.71
C TYR A 3 19.17 38.27 3.79
N CYS A 4 18.31 37.67 4.60
CA CYS A 4 18.72 36.68 5.57
C CYS A 4 18.53 35.31 4.92
N GLY A 5 19.61 34.54 4.81
CA GLY A 5 19.59 33.21 4.19
C GLY A 5 20.23 32.18 5.10
N TYR A 6 19.62 31.00 5.17
CA TYR A 6 20.23 29.79 5.71
C TYR A 6 20.58 28.86 4.57
N GLN A 7 21.77 28.28 4.61
CA GLN A 7 22.22 27.27 3.67
C GLN A 7 22.57 26.00 4.44
N PHE A 8 21.98 24.88 4.01
CA PHE A 8 22.19 23.56 4.57
C PHE A 8 22.79 22.67 3.48
N SER A 9 24.07 22.32 3.64
CA SER A 9 24.71 21.31 2.80
C SER A 9 24.36 19.92 3.33
N LEU A 10 23.66 19.13 2.52
CA LEU A 10 23.27 17.74 2.82
C LEU A 10 24.37 16.75 2.41
N SER A 11 25.08 17.05 1.33
CA SER A 11 26.20 16.26 0.83
C SER A 11 27.28 17.15 0.27
N ARG A 12 28.53 16.67 0.34
CA ARG A 12 29.70 17.31 -0.29
C ARG A 12 30.09 16.67 -1.62
N ASP A 13 29.49 15.52 -1.93
CA ASP A 13 29.79 14.72 -3.11
C ASP A 13 28.67 14.84 -4.17
N ASP A 14 28.80 14.09 -5.25
CA ASP A 14 27.81 14.00 -6.33
C ASP A 14 26.53 13.23 -5.94
N LYS A 15 26.52 12.63 -4.74
CA LYS A 15 25.42 11.87 -4.16
C LYS A 15 24.72 12.67 -3.06
N GLY A 16 23.60 13.26 -3.41
CA GLY A 16 22.64 13.87 -2.52
C GLY A 16 21.58 12.87 -2.01
N ILE A 17 20.52 13.44 -1.45
CA ILE A 17 19.38 12.72 -0.90
C ILE A 17 18.24 12.72 -1.91
N ASP A 18 17.63 11.57 -2.13
CA ASP A 18 16.41 11.44 -2.91
C ASP A 18 15.21 11.95 -2.12
N LEU A 19 14.73 13.14 -2.50
CA LEU A 19 13.53 13.76 -1.94
C LEU A 19 12.28 13.52 -2.82
N SER A 20 12.40 12.79 -3.93
CA SER A 20 11.30 12.58 -4.87
C SER A 20 10.20 11.66 -4.33
N LYS A 21 10.48 10.94 -3.24
CA LYS A 21 9.55 10.03 -2.57
C LYS A 21 8.65 10.72 -1.54
N PHE A 22 8.88 12.00 -1.27
CA PHE A 22 8.08 12.77 -0.32
C PHE A 22 6.93 13.49 -1.03
N ASP A 23 5.79 13.58 -0.35
CA ASP A 23 4.56 14.16 -0.86
C ASP A 23 4.38 15.61 -0.41
N SER A 24 4.85 15.95 0.79
CA SER A 24 4.72 17.29 1.37
C SER A 24 5.92 17.69 2.25
N ILE A 25 6.07 18.99 2.44
CA ILE A 25 7.11 19.60 3.28
C ILE A 25 6.40 20.46 4.33
N SER A 26 6.76 20.27 5.59
CA SER A 26 6.30 21.07 6.70
C SER A 26 7.42 21.98 7.18
N PHE A 27 7.13 23.27 7.23
CA PHE A 27 8.04 24.30 7.70
C PHE A 27 7.53 24.82 9.05
N ASP A 28 8.33 24.64 10.09
CA ASP A 28 8.11 25.21 11.41
C ASP A 28 9.07 26.39 11.62
N LEU A 29 8.55 27.57 11.35
CA LEU A 29 9.26 28.84 11.36
C LEU A 29 8.39 29.84 12.13
N ASP A 30 9.01 30.79 12.83
CA ASP A 30 8.36 32.03 13.28
C ASP A 30 9.08 33.25 12.70
N TYR A 31 8.30 34.29 12.41
CA TYR A 31 8.79 35.55 11.88
C TYR A 31 8.21 36.71 12.67
N GLU A 32 9.10 37.57 13.18
CA GLU A 32 8.78 38.82 13.84
C GLU A 32 9.45 39.97 13.08
N GLY A 33 8.67 40.90 12.56
CA GLY A 33 9.20 42.08 11.88
C GLY A 33 8.16 42.79 11.01
N PRO A 34 8.45 44.02 10.56
CA PRO A 34 7.61 44.73 9.61
C PRO A 34 7.70 44.08 8.21
N GLY A 35 6.68 44.29 7.38
CA GLY A 35 6.69 43.90 5.96
C GLY A 35 6.03 42.56 5.62
N LYS A 36 6.19 42.17 4.34
CA LYS A 36 5.73 40.88 3.82
C LYS A 36 6.62 39.76 4.37
N ARG A 37 6.05 38.57 4.52
CA ARG A 37 6.73 37.42 5.13
C ARG A 37 6.97 36.36 4.09
N MET A 38 7.58 36.80 3.00
CA MET A 38 7.88 35.94 1.87
C MET A 38 9.10 35.09 2.22
N VAL A 39 8.93 33.79 2.13
CA VAL A 39 9.99 32.80 2.27
C VAL A 39 10.24 32.19 0.90
N ARG A 40 11.50 32.15 0.51
CA ARG A 40 11.97 31.46 -0.69
C ARG A 40 12.79 30.26 -0.27
N PHE A 41 12.36 29.10 -0.69
CA PHE A 41 13.01 27.84 -0.42
C PHE A 41 13.61 27.32 -1.72
N TYR A 42 14.89 26.99 -1.70
CA TYR A 42 15.61 26.43 -2.83
C TYR A 42 16.15 25.05 -2.48
N LEU A 43 16.01 24.13 -3.43
CA LEU A 43 16.64 22.82 -3.41
C LEU A 43 17.64 22.78 -4.55
N HIS A 44 18.88 22.41 -4.24
CA HIS A 44 19.93 22.21 -5.22
C HIS A 44 20.07 20.73 -5.48
N SER A 45 19.87 20.34 -6.73
CA SER A 45 19.94 18.96 -7.18
C SER A 45 21.13 18.77 -8.12
N PHE A 46 21.97 17.77 -7.84
CA PHE A 46 23.13 17.45 -8.66
C PHE A 46 22.73 16.56 -9.85
N GLU A 47 22.96 17.05 -11.08
CA GLU A 47 22.70 16.30 -12.31
C GLU A 47 24.02 15.78 -12.93
N PRO A 48 24.24 14.45 -12.96
CA PRO A 48 25.42 13.88 -13.59
C PRO A 48 25.55 14.34 -15.05
N GLY A 49 26.72 14.86 -15.42
CA GLY A 49 27.01 15.36 -16.77
C GLY A 49 26.59 16.81 -17.04
N ARG A 50 25.80 17.46 -16.17
CA ARG A 50 25.46 18.89 -16.26
C ARG A 50 25.94 19.73 -15.08
N SER A 51 26.01 19.12 -13.90
CA SER A 51 26.49 19.72 -12.67
C SER A 51 27.94 19.31 -12.39
N THR A 52 28.71 20.23 -11.83
CA THR A 52 30.10 20.04 -11.42
C THR A 52 30.24 20.34 -9.93
N LEU A 53 31.12 19.62 -9.24
CA LEU A 53 31.31 19.80 -7.79
C LEU A 53 31.98 21.14 -7.44
N GLN A 54 32.79 21.68 -8.36
CA GLN A 54 33.42 22.99 -8.18
C GLN A 54 32.44 24.17 -8.35
N ASP A 55 31.33 24.00 -9.08
CA ASP A 55 30.38 25.08 -9.35
C ASP A 55 29.01 24.77 -8.74
N TYR A 56 28.73 25.38 -7.59
CA TYR A 56 27.44 25.28 -6.91
C TYR A 56 26.27 25.74 -7.79
N MET A 57 26.48 26.77 -8.61
CA MET A 57 25.46 27.35 -9.49
C MET A 57 25.19 26.45 -10.70
N SER A 58 26.06 25.47 -10.96
CA SER A 58 25.83 24.45 -11.97
C SER A 58 24.77 23.41 -11.59
N GLN A 59 24.42 23.32 -10.30
CA GLN A 59 23.40 22.41 -9.79
C GLN A 59 22.01 22.92 -10.13
N LYS A 60 21.07 22.02 -10.45
CA LYS A 60 19.71 22.40 -10.81
C LYS A 60 18.98 22.95 -9.60
N VAL A 61 18.43 24.16 -9.74
CA VAL A 61 17.75 24.83 -8.63
C VAL A 61 16.24 24.72 -8.79
N THR A 62 15.62 24.09 -7.80
CA THR A 62 14.16 24.05 -7.67
C THR A 62 13.76 25.05 -6.60
N GLU A 63 12.81 25.93 -6.92
CA GLU A 63 12.31 26.96 -6.01
C GLU A 63 10.88 26.68 -5.53
N LEU A 64 10.61 27.21 -4.35
CA LEU A 64 9.28 27.40 -3.81
C LEU A 64 9.23 28.76 -3.12
N THR A 65 8.20 29.55 -3.43
CA THR A 65 7.93 30.81 -2.74
C THR A 65 6.57 30.74 -2.08
N PHE A 66 6.49 31.06 -0.79
CA PHE A 66 5.23 31.11 -0.06
C PHE A 66 5.25 32.22 0.99
N ASP A 67 4.06 32.68 1.36
CA ASP A 67 3.86 33.60 2.47
C ASP A 67 3.75 32.84 3.79
N MET A 68 4.54 33.28 4.75
CA MET A 68 4.62 32.64 6.05
C MET A 68 3.51 33.15 7.00
N PRO A 69 2.88 32.26 7.80
CA PRO A 69 1.88 32.63 8.81
C PRO A 69 2.53 33.41 9.96
N ARG A 70 1.70 33.99 10.84
CA ARG A 70 2.22 34.76 12.01
C ARG A 70 2.97 33.85 12.97
N GLN A 71 2.43 32.66 13.20
CA GLN A 71 3.01 31.62 14.04
C GLN A 71 2.56 30.27 13.50
N GLY A 72 3.41 29.26 13.68
CA GLY A 72 3.04 27.86 13.48
C GLY A 72 3.62 27.21 12.23
N ILE A 73 3.00 26.10 11.85
CA ILE A 73 3.53 25.18 10.85
C ILE A 73 2.81 25.41 9.51
N VAL A 74 3.57 25.56 8.43
CA VAL A 74 3.05 25.56 7.06
C VAL A 74 3.38 24.24 6.42
N THR A 75 2.38 23.56 5.88
CA THR A 75 2.59 22.37 5.06
C THR A 75 2.27 22.70 3.62
N VAL A 76 3.24 22.43 2.75
CA VAL A 76 3.11 22.60 1.30
C VAL A 76 3.30 21.25 0.61
N PRO A 77 2.56 20.96 -0.47
CA PRO A 77 2.82 19.77 -1.26
C PRO A 77 4.13 19.91 -2.03
N VAL A 78 4.84 18.81 -2.25
CA VAL A 78 6.08 18.81 -3.05
C VAL A 78 5.78 19.14 -4.53
N THR A 79 4.55 18.91 -4.99
CA THR A 79 4.13 19.12 -6.38
C THR A 79 4.10 20.58 -6.83
N ILE A 80 4.11 21.55 -5.90
CA ILE A 80 4.14 22.98 -6.25
C ILE A 80 5.56 23.52 -6.42
N LEU A 81 6.57 22.73 -6.07
CA LEU A 81 7.95 23.09 -6.39
C LEU A 81 8.15 23.11 -7.91
N ARG A 82 8.99 24.03 -8.37
CA ARG A 82 9.26 24.21 -9.79
C ARG A 82 10.72 24.57 -9.99
N THR A 83 11.28 24.21 -11.14
CA THR A 83 12.62 24.67 -11.50
C THR A 83 12.64 26.19 -11.53
N ALA A 84 13.65 26.79 -10.90
CA ALA A 84 13.73 28.23 -10.73
C ALA A 84 13.91 28.94 -12.08
N PRO A 85 13.04 29.91 -12.46
CA PRO A 85 13.11 30.57 -13.76
C PRO A 85 14.46 31.22 -14.03
N TRP A 86 15.02 31.90 -13.02
CA TRP A 86 16.34 32.53 -13.12
C TRP A 86 17.46 31.53 -13.41
N TRP A 87 17.33 30.28 -12.94
CA TRP A 87 18.32 29.23 -13.19
C TRP A 87 18.19 28.69 -14.61
N ILE A 88 16.95 28.51 -15.09
CA ILE A 88 16.65 28.11 -16.46
C ILE A 88 17.25 29.12 -17.44
N ASP A 89 17.04 30.42 -17.18
CA ASP A 89 17.56 31.52 -17.98
C ASP A 89 19.09 31.55 -17.94
N MET A 90 19.68 31.44 -16.75
CA MET A 90 21.14 31.45 -16.56
C MET A 90 21.83 30.27 -17.28
N ARG A 91 21.20 29.09 -17.29
CA ARG A 91 21.75 27.89 -17.94
C ARG A 91 21.31 27.70 -19.37
N ASN A 92 20.45 28.59 -19.89
CA ASN A 92 19.83 28.47 -21.21
C ASN A 92 19.25 27.06 -21.45
N THR A 93 18.51 26.55 -20.46
CA THR A 93 18.04 25.15 -20.46
C THR A 93 16.85 24.99 -21.43
N PRO A 94 16.88 24.02 -22.36
CA PRO A 94 15.75 23.78 -23.25
C PRO A 94 14.46 23.47 -22.49
N PRO A 95 13.28 23.87 -23.00
CA PRO A 95 11.99 23.63 -22.33
C PRO A 95 11.73 22.15 -22.00
N LEU A 96 12.25 21.22 -22.81
CA LEU A 96 12.13 19.77 -22.56
C LEU A 96 12.89 19.29 -21.30
N HIS A 97 13.70 20.14 -20.68
CA HIS A 97 14.57 19.79 -19.55
C HIS A 97 14.28 20.65 -18.31
N THR A 98 13.19 21.42 -18.33
CA THR A 98 12.80 22.29 -17.20
C THR A 98 11.99 21.55 -16.12
N ASP A 99 11.79 20.24 -16.27
CA ASP A 99 11.07 19.41 -15.31
C ASP A 99 11.65 19.51 -13.89
N MET A 100 10.79 19.48 -12.88
CA MET A 100 11.22 19.47 -11.49
C MET A 100 12.02 18.19 -11.19
N ARG A 101 13.22 18.34 -10.64
CA ARG A 101 14.07 17.21 -10.22
C ARG A 101 14.61 17.41 -8.81
N ILE A 102 14.25 16.49 -7.94
CA ILE A 102 14.62 16.44 -6.52
C ILE A 102 15.05 15.03 -6.11
N ASP A 103 15.49 14.23 -7.09
CA ASP A 103 15.99 12.86 -6.92
C ASP A 103 17.41 12.80 -6.34
N ASN A 104 18.16 13.91 -6.40
CA ASN A 104 19.54 13.96 -5.96
C ASN A 104 19.88 15.32 -5.31
N VAL A 105 19.27 15.62 -4.17
CA VAL A 105 19.39 16.93 -3.50
C VAL A 105 20.63 16.99 -2.61
N THR A 106 21.54 17.90 -2.93
CA THR A 106 22.85 18.09 -2.29
C THR A 106 22.86 19.27 -1.31
N ALA A 107 22.02 20.27 -1.53
CA ALA A 107 21.89 21.41 -0.63
C ALA A 107 20.48 21.98 -0.61
N ILE A 108 20.17 22.66 0.49
CA ILE A 108 18.90 23.33 0.75
C ILE A 108 19.20 24.75 1.19
N ASP A 109 18.62 25.74 0.50
CA ASP A 109 18.71 27.14 0.90
C ASP A 109 17.34 27.69 1.28
N LEU A 110 17.29 28.45 2.37
CA LEU A 110 16.10 29.12 2.86
C LEU A 110 16.39 30.61 2.97
N LEU A 111 15.80 31.40 2.09
CA LEU A 111 15.92 32.85 2.09
C LEU A 111 14.64 33.48 2.64
N ILE A 112 14.80 34.31 3.66
CA ILE A 112 13.74 35.14 4.21
C ILE A 112 14.00 36.58 3.78
N GLY A 113 13.00 37.22 3.18
CA GLY A 113 13.11 38.63 2.89
C GLY A 113 11.92 39.19 2.14
N ALA A 114 11.40 40.30 2.64
CA ALA A 114 10.69 41.28 1.84
C ALA A 114 11.62 42.47 1.61
N PRO A 115 11.98 42.80 0.36
CA PRO A 115 12.88 43.91 0.07
C PRO A 115 12.29 45.29 0.40
N GLU A 116 11.02 45.35 0.79
CA GLU A 116 10.22 46.58 0.77
C GLU A 116 10.21 47.36 2.10
N THR A 117 10.60 46.76 3.23
CA THR A 117 10.55 47.43 4.55
C THR A 117 11.84 47.26 5.32
N ALA A 118 12.52 48.38 5.59
CA ALA A 118 13.64 48.40 6.52
C ALA A 118 13.12 48.24 7.96
N GLY A 119 13.77 47.39 8.74
CA GLY A 119 13.43 47.15 10.14
C GLY A 119 14.27 46.06 10.77
N GLN A 120 14.03 45.79 12.04
CA GLN A 120 14.55 44.58 12.68
C GLN A 120 13.65 43.41 12.32
N HIS A 121 14.27 42.37 11.75
CA HIS A 121 13.61 41.13 11.39
C HIS A 121 14.22 40.01 12.20
N ARG A 122 13.40 39.30 12.97
CA ARG A 122 13.80 38.10 13.71
C ARG A 122 13.10 36.90 13.08
N VAL A 123 13.90 35.93 12.68
CA VAL A 123 13.42 34.66 12.13
C VAL A 123 13.88 33.54 13.04
N THR A 124 12.95 32.69 13.44
CA THR A 124 13.24 31.50 14.25
C THR A 124 12.87 30.28 13.44
N LEU A 125 13.86 29.56 12.92
CA LEU A 125 13.65 28.26 12.28
C LEU A 125 13.74 27.16 13.34
N ARG A 126 12.62 26.46 13.56
CA ARG A 126 12.55 25.31 14.48
C ARG A 126 12.82 24.00 13.76
N SER A 127 12.11 23.73 12.67
CA SER A 127 12.31 22.50 11.90
C SER A 127 11.79 22.58 10.47
N ILE A 128 12.41 21.79 9.59
CA ILE A 128 11.91 21.49 8.24
C ILE A 128 11.73 19.98 8.19
N LYS A 129 10.52 19.51 7.87
CA LYS A 129 10.17 18.09 7.87
C LYS A 129 9.59 17.68 6.52
N PHE A 130 10.18 16.67 5.91
CA PHE A 130 9.65 16.06 4.70
C PHE A 130 8.73 14.90 5.08
N HIS A 131 7.52 14.90 4.54
CA HIS A 131 6.49 13.90 4.80
C HIS A 131 6.20 13.13 3.51
N GLY A 132 6.23 11.80 3.58
CA GLY A 132 5.96 10.93 2.44
C GLY A 132 5.16 9.71 2.88
N LYS A 133 4.32 9.19 1.98
CA LYS A 133 3.61 7.94 2.20
C LYS A 133 4.50 6.76 1.83
N LEU A 134 4.82 5.90 2.80
CA LEU A 134 5.55 4.64 2.56
C LEU A 134 4.82 3.73 1.54
N ILE A 135 3.49 3.75 1.53
CA ILE A 135 2.64 2.97 0.62
C ILE A 135 1.57 3.88 0.03
N ARG A 136 1.52 3.98 -1.30
CA ARG A 136 0.43 4.69 -2.00
C ARG A 136 -0.90 4.05 -1.64
N GLN A 137 -1.94 4.87 -1.40
CA GLN A 137 -3.28 4.41 -1.05
C GLN A 137 -3.81 3.33 -2.01
N ASN A 138 -3.52 3.48 -3.31
CA ASN A 138 -3.93 2.52 -4.33
C ASN A 138 -3.27 1.14 -4.14
N ASN A 139 -2.00 1.11 -3.74
CA ASN A 139 -1.29 -0.14 -3.49
C ASN A 139 -1.82 -0.83 -2.23
N LEU A 140 -2.15 -0.06 -1.19
CA LEU A 140 -2.75 -0.60 0.03
C LEU A 140 -4.12 -1.22 -0.24
N LEU A 141 -4.96 -0.55 -1.04
CA LEU A 141 -6.25 -1.09 -1.49
C LEU A 141 -6.08 -2.37 -2.31
N LEU A 142 -5.14 -2.39 -3.26
CA LEU A 142 -4.85 -3.60 -4.05
C LEU A 142 -4.35 -4.75 -3.19
N ILE A 143 -3.45 -4.50 -2.23
CA ILE A 143 -2.98 -5.51 -1.28
C ILE A 143 -4.15 -6.03 -0.45
N LEU A 144 -4.98 -5.16 0.09
CA LEU A 144 -6.14 -5.54 0.88
C LEU A 144 -7.10 -6.43 0.09
N VAL A 145 -7.46 -6.02 -1.14
CA VAL A 145 -8.34 -6.79 -2.03
C VAL A 145 -7.69 -8.13 -2.41
N SER A 146 -6.39 -8.15 -2.67
CA SER A 146 -5.67 -9.39 -2.99
C SER A 146 -5.71 -10.39 -1.84
N ILE A 147 -5.57 -9.92 -0.59
CA ILE A 147 -5.67 -10.77 0.61
C ILE A 147 -7.08 -11.35 0.72
N TRP A 148 -8.13 -10.55 0.49
CA TRP A 148 -9.51 -11.05 0.50
C TRP A 148 -9.75 -12.12 -0.56
N ILE A 149 -9.24 -11.94 -1.79
CA ILE A 149 -9.34 -12.91 -2.87
C ILE A 149 -8.63 -14.22 -2.50
N VAL A 150 -7.40 -14.13 -1.96
CA VAL A 150 -6.65 -15.31 -1.52
C VAL A 150 -7.38 -16.04 -0.39
N CYS A 151 -7.92 -15.32 0.60
CA CYS A 151 -8.73 -15.92 1.66
C CYS A 151 -9.98 -16.62 1.11
N ALA A 152 -10.68 -16.01 0.16
CA ALA A 152 -11.86 -16.60 -0.47
C ALA A 152 -11.48 -17.88 -1.26
N LEU A 153 -10.39 -17.85 -2.02
CA LEU A 153 -9.90 -19.01 -2.77
C LEU A 153 -9.48 -20.15 -1.83
N VAL A 154 -8.75 -19.85 -0.75
CA VAL A 154 -8.35 -20.84 0.25
C VAL A 154 -9.57 -21.43 0.95
N TRP A 155 -10.54 -20.61 1.32
CA TRP A 155 -11.79 -21.08 1.92
C TRP A 155 -12.58 -21.97 0.97
N LEU A 156 -12.73 -21.56 -0.29
CA LEU A 156 -13.42 -22.34 -1.32
C LEU A 156 -12.71 -23.67 -1.59
N ALA A 157 -11.38 -23.67 -1.69
CA ALA A 157 -10.59 -24.88 -1.87
C ALA A 157 -10.78 -25.85 -0.69
N ASN A 158 -10.72 -25.35 0.55
CA ASN A 158 -10.98 -26.15 1.74
C ASN A 158 -12.42 -26.70 1.77
N ALA A 159 -13.40 -25.88 1.41
CA ALA A 159 -14.79 -26.29 1.32
C ALA A 159 -14.95 -27.42 0.29
N LEU A 160 -14.42 -27.26 -0.93
CA LEU A 160 -14.45 -28.27 -1.99
C LEU A 160 -13.79 -29.58 -1.56
N LEU A 161 -12.64 -29.53 -0.89
CA LEU A 161 -11.97 -30.71 -0.36
C LEU A 161 -12.82 -31.42 0.71
N ARG A 162 -13.46 -30.67 1.62
CA ARG A 162 -14.39 -31.21 2.62
C ARG A 162 -15.64 -31.81 1.99
N TYR A 163 -16.23 -31.16 0.97
CA TYR A 163 -17.39 -31.69 0.25
C TYR A 163 -17.04 -32.98 -0.48
N ARG A 164 -15.87 -33.06 -1.13
CA ARG A 164 -15.42 -34.29 -1.80
C ARG A 164 -15.19 -35.44 -0.81
N SER A 165 -14.63 -35.16 0.37
CA SER A 165 -14.43 -36.19 1.40
C SER A 165 -15.76 -36.69 1.98
N LEU A 166 -16.71 -35.79 2.22
CA LEU A 166 -18.07 -36.14 2.66
C LEU A 166 -18.81 -36.99 1.63
N LEU A 167 -18.75 -36.64 0.35
CA LEU A 167 -19.38 -37.40 -0.73
C LEU A 167 -18.81 -38.81 -0.82
N ARG A 168 -17.48 -38.99 -0.72
CA ARG A 168 -16.86 -40.32 -0.68
C ARG A 168 -17.35 -41.17 0.49
N SER A 169 -17.47 -40.57 1.68
CA SER A 169 -17.98 -41.26 2.87
C SER A 169 -19.45 -41.66 2.71
N SER A 170 -20.28 -40.78 2.12
CA SER A 170 -21.69 -41.07 1.85
C SER A 170 -21.86 -42.20 0.84
N SER A 171 -21.12 -42.19 -0.27
CA SER A 171 -21.16 -43.29 -1.26
C SER A 171 -20.77 -44.63 -0.65
N ASN A 172 -19.78 -44.66 0.23
CA ASN A 172 -19.39 -45.89 0.94
C ASN A 172 -20.51 -46.40 1.87
N ARG A 173 -21.23 -45.50 2.53
CA ARG A 173 -22.39 -45.86 3.38
C ARG A 173 -23.56 -46.39 2.57
N LEU A 174 -23.85 -45.80 1.41
CA LEU A 174 -24.88 -46.31 0.49
C LEU A 174 -24.52 -47.70 -0.04
N ALA A 175 -23.25 -47.93 -0.40
CA ALA A 175 -22.78 -49.24 -0.85
C ALA A 175 -22.92 -50.30 0.26
N LEU A 176 -22.59 -49.95 1.50
CA LEU A 176 -22.73 -50.85 2.65
C LEU A 176 -24.20 -51.18 2.95
N LEU A 177 -25.09 -50.19 2.94
CA LEU A 177 -26.54 -50.40 3.13
C LEU A 177 -27.14 -51.27 2.02
N SER A 178 -26.71 -51.09 0.77
CA SER A 178 -27.12 -51.92 -0.36
C SER A 178 -26.71 -53.39 -0.19
N GLN A 179 -25.48 -53.63 0.30
CA GLN A 179 -25.01 -55.00 0.55
C GLN A 179 -25.78 -55.66 1.70
N ILE A 180 -26.05 -54.93 2.78
CA ILE A 180 -26.84 -55.46 3.91
C ILE A 180 -28.28 -55.76 3.47
N ASN A 181 -28.90 -54.86 2.69
CA ASN A 181 -30.28 -55.05 2.24
C ASN A 181 -30.41 -56.29 1.34
N SER A 182 -29.45 -56.51 0.44
CA SER A 182 -29.42 -57.70 -0.42
C SER A 182 -29.13 -59.00 0.35
N ALA A 183 -28.29 -58.97 1.38
CA ALA A 183 -28.06 -60.12 2.25
C ALA A 183 -29.31 -60.53 3.06
N LEU A 184 -30.05 -59.55 3.60
CA LEU A 184 -31.32 -59.78 4.28
C LEU A 184 -32.40 -60.32 3.32
N GLU A 185 -32.40 -59.88 2.06
CA GLU A 185 -33.34 -60.40 1.05
C GLU A 185 -33.07 -61.88 0.72
N LEU A 186 -31.81 -62.31 0.74
CA LEU A 186 -31.45 -63.72 0.56
C LEU A 186 -31.89 -64.57 1.76
N GLU A 187 -31.68 -64.09 2.98
CA GLU A 187 -32.11 -64.78 4.21
C GLU A 187 -33.64 -64.93 4.26
N THR A 188 -34.38 -63.87 3.93
CA THR A 188 -35.85 -63.92 3.86
C THR A 188 -36.35 -64.87 2.77
N ARG A 189 -35.69 -64.92 1.60
CA ARG A 189 -36.01 -65.91 0.55
C ARG A 189 -35.68 -67.34 0.97
N GLU A 190 -34.58 -67.55 1.68
CA GLU A 190 -34.21 -68.88 2.19
C GLU A 190 -35.24 -69.37 3.22
N LEU A 191 -35.63 -68.51 4.16
CA LEU A 191 -36.66 -68.82 5.15
C LEU A 191 -38.01 -69.13 4.46
N ALA A 192 -38.41 -68.33 3.47
CA ALA A 192 -39.63 -68.60 2.70
C ALA A 192 -39.56 -69.92 1.90
N GLY A 193 -38.41 -70.22 1.29
CA GLY A 193 -38.18 -71.48 0.57
C GLY A 193 -38.25 -72.70 1.48
N ARG A 194 -37.70 -72.62 2.69
CA ARG A 194 -37.83 -73.68 3.71
C ARG A 194 -39.28 -73.92 4.10
N CYS A 195 -40.07 -72.86 4.25
CA CYS A 195 -41.51 -72.97 4.52
C CYS A 195 -42.29 -73.63 3.36
N ILE A 196 -41.91 -73.39 2.11
CA ILE A 196 -42.58 -73.95 0.91
C ILE A 196 -42.17 -75.42 0.66
N SER A 197 -40.93 -75.80 0.97
CA SER A 197 -40.41 -77.16 0.81
C SER A 197 -40.96 -78.19 1.81
N THR A 198 -41.86 -77.77 2.71
CA THR A 198 -42.69 -78.63 3.55
C THR A 198 -44.10 -78.86 2.98
N PRO A 199 -44.30 -79.55 1.84
CA PRO A 199 -45.56 -80.22 1.58
C PRO A 199 -45.46 -81.68 2.07
N SER A 200 -46.43 -82.09 2.88
CA SER A 200 -46.73 -83.50 3.24
C SER A 200 -45.87 -84.19 4.31
N ARG A 201 -45.80 -83.65 5.53
CA ARG A 201 -45.97 -84.51 6.72
C ARG A 201 -46.36 -83.72 7.96
N ALA A 202 -47.44 -84.19 8.57
CA ALA A 202 -47.89 -83.94 9.93
C ALA A 202 -48.52 -82.57 10.24
N HIS A 203 -49.86 -82.59 10.27
CA HIS A 203 -50.66 -81.92 11.30
C HIS A 203 -49.90 -81.87 12.65
N SER A 204 -49.45 -80.69 13.09
CA SER A 204 -49.28 -80.36 14.53
C SER A 204 -48.62 -78.98 14.80
N THR A 205 -48.20 -78.19 13.81
CA THR A 205 -47.45 -76.95 14.11
C THR A 205 -47.99 -75.72 13.37
N ALA A 206 -49.27 -75.43 13.52
CA ALA A 206 -49.88 -74.19 13.02
C ALA A 206 -49.68 -72.97 13.96
N LYS A 207 -48.81 -73.05 14.98
CA LYS A 207 -48.71 -72.02 16.03
C LYS A 207 -47.41 -71.20 16.05
N ALA A 208 -46.50 -71.40 15.10
CA ALA A 208 -45.18 -70.74 15.14
C ALA A 208 -44.93 -69.68 14.05
N CYS A 209 -45.82 -69.52 13.06
CA CYS A 209 -45.57 -68.59 11.94
C CYS A 209 -46.18 -67.18 12.13
N ALA A 210 -46.88 -66.91 13.23
CA ALA A 210 -47.68 -65.69 13.42
C ALA A 210 -46.97 -64.58 14.23
N THR A 211 -45.69 -64.72 14.56
CA THR A 211 -44.98 -63.79 15.46
C THR A 211 -43.76 -63.12 14.82
N ALA A 212 -43.74 -62.99 13.50
CA ALA A 212 -42.71 -62.25 12.77
C ALA A 212 -43.34 -61.55 11.54
N CYS A 213 -44.20 -60.56 11.81
CA CYS A 213 -44.56 -59.46 10.92
C CYS A 213 -44.48 -58.18 11.75
#